data_AF-A0A7S2Q7F9-F1
#
_entry.id   AF-A0A7S2Q7F9-F1
#
_cell.length_a   1.000
_cell.length_b   1.000
_cell.length_c   1.000
_cell.angle_alpha   90.00
_cell.angle_beta   90.00
_cell.angle_gamma   90.00
#
_symmetry.space_group_name_H-M   'P 1'
#
loop_
_entity.id
_entity.type
_entity.pdbx_description
1 polymer ?
#
loop_
_entity_poly.entity_id
_entity_poly.type
_entity_poly.pdbx_seq_one_letter_code
_entity_poly.pdbx_strand_id
1 'polypeptide(L)'
;ATSSAYHVCQSMGWKLFGFNEGRWHHIDNVFAIAALSNVSLVFAQLPRRSAARELLHAVSLSATIVAQLLSPWQLVYTVVPIAAALITTLALVLVRWPLLRYDRASGCLALACFAAAATCFVKGLEDGKDWLRLWHSGWHVAVGAFSFFAIKAA
;
A
#
# COMPACT_ATOMS: atom_id res chain seq x y z
N ALA A 1 0.62 12.70 1.72
CA ALA A 1 0.16 13.92 1.03
C ALA A 1 -1.26 13.74 0.48
N THR A 2 -1.52 12.70 -0.31
CA THR A 2 -2.85 12.36 -0.84
C THR A 2 -3.88 12.10 0.26
N SER A 3 -3.53 11.29 1.26
CA SER A 3 -4.40 10.98 2.40
C SER A 3 -4.76 12.23 3.21
N SER A 4 -3.76 13.07 3.48
CA SER A 4 -3.97 14.34 4.17
C SER A 4 -4.93 15.26 3.39
N ALA A 5 -4.75 15.36 2.06
CA ALA A 5 -5.63 16.15 1.20
C ALA A 5 -7.08 15.61 1.21
N TYR A 6 -7.25 14.29 1.15
CA TYR A 6 -8.54 13.63 1.27
C TYR A 6 -9.24 13.98 2.59
N HIS A 7 -8.59 13.76 3.73
CA HIS A 7 -9.20 13.99 5.04
C HIS A 7 -9.47 15.47 5.33
N VAL A 8 -8.64 16.39 4.81
CA VAL A 8 -8.92 17.84 4.90
C VAL A 8 -10.17 18.18 4.11
N CYS A 9 -10.29 17.69 2.87
CA CYS A 9 -11.49 17.90 2.06
C CYS A 9 -12.75 17.30 2.70
N GLN A 10 -12.64 16.11 3.29
CA GLN A 10 -13.72 15.44 4.01
C GLN A 10 -14.17 16.24 5.24
N SER A 11 -13.22 16.72 6.04
CA SER A 11 -13.52 17.38 7.32
C SER A 11 -14.01 18.81 7.14
N MET A 12 -13.45 19.54 6.17
CA MET A 12 -13.74 20.95 5.95
C MET A 12 -14.80 21.20 4.88
N GLY A 13 -15.15 20.18 4.08
CA GLY A 13 -16.02 20.32 2.91
C GLY A 13 -15.39 21.16 1.79
N TRP A 14 -14.07 21.35 1.81
CA TRP A 14 -13.36 22.23 0.87
C TRP A 14 -12.92 21.49 -0.39
N LYS A 15 -12.67 22.25 -1.47
CA LYS A 15 -11.95 21.77 -2.65
C LYS A 15 -10.49 22.16 -2.55
N LEU A 16 -9.58 21.18 -2.50
CA LEU A 16 -8.14 21.41 -2.51
C LEU A 16 -7.61 21.16 -3.93
N PHE A 17 -6.87 22.13 -4.49
CA PHE A 17 -6.38 22.10 -5.89
C PHE A 17 -7.48 21.78 -6.92
N GLY A 18 -8.71 22.24 -6.67
CA GLY A 18 -9.86 22.01 -7.55
C GLY A 18 -10.52 20.63 -7.40
N PHE A 19 -9.97 19.74 -6.57
CA PHE A 19 -10.53 18.41 -6.31
C PHE A 19 -11.32 18.39 -4.99
N ASN A 20 -12.44 17.68 -4.99
CA ASN A 20 -13.27 17.44 -3.81
C ASN A 20 -12.81 16.17 -3.08
N GLU A 21 -13.47 15.86 -1.97
CA GLU A 21 -13.24 14.65 -1.18
C GLU A 21 -13.16 13.38 -2.05
N GLY A 22 -14.16 13.13 -2.90
CA GLY A 22 -14.22 11.89 -3.69
C GLY A 22 -13.05 11.71 -4.65
N ARG A 23 -12.56 12.79 -5.28
CA ARG A 23 -11.38 12.73 -6.15
C ARG A 23 -10.09 12.52 -5.36
N TRP A 24 -9.97 13.16 -4.20
CA TRP A 24 -8.81 12.94 -3.33
C TRP A 24 -8.79 11.54 -2.75
N HIS A 25 -9.94 10.99 -2.36
CA HIS A 25 -10.08 9.60 -1.92
C HIS A 25 -9.58 8.63 -3.00
N HIS A 26 -9.98 8.87 -4.25
CA HIS A 26 -9.55 8.03 -5.37
C HIS A 26 -8.02 8.04 -5.56
N ILE A 27 -7.41 9.22 -5.51
CA ILE A 27 -5.95 9.37 -5.65
C ILE A 27 -5.23 8.76 -4.45
N ASP A 28 -5.79 8.90 -3.25
CA ASP A 28 -5.22 8.31 -2.05
C ASP A 28 -5.19 6.79 -2.13
N ASN A 29 -6.27 6.17 -2.60
CA ASN A 29 -6.31 4.72 -2.82
C ASN A 29 -5.27 4.28 -3.85
N VAL A 30 -5.17 4.98 -5.00
CA VAL A 30 -4.16 4.67 -6.01
C VAL A 30 -2.75 4.73 -5.40
N PHE A 31 -2.45 5.77 -4.64
CA PHE A 31 -1.15 5.95 -4.02
C PHE A 31 -0.86 4.85 -2.99
N ALA A 32 -1.80 4.58 -2.08
CA ALA A 32 -1.64 3.59 -1.02
C ALA A 32 -1.44 2.17 -1.58
N ILE A 33 -2.28 1.77 -2.54
CA ILE A 33 -2.23 0.43 -3.17
C ILE A 33 -0.93 0.27 -3.98
N ALA A 34 -0.56 1.27 -4.78
CA ALA A 34 0.66 1.21 -5.57
C ALA A 34 1.91 1.21 -4.67
N ALA A 35 1.90 1.97 -3.58
CA ALA A 35 2.99 1.97 -2.60
C ALA A 35 3.15 0.60 -1.94
N LEU A 36 2.06 -0.01 -1.45
CA LEU A 36 2.10 -1.35 -0.86
C LEU A 36 2.59 -2.40 -1.86
N SER A 37 2.11 -2.34 -3.10
CA SER A 37 2.53 -3.25 -4.18
C SER A 37 4.01 -3.08 -4.54
N ASN A 38 4.50 -1.84 -4.56
CA ASN A 38 5.91 -1.55 -4.81
C ASN A 38 6.80 -2.01 -3.65
N VAL A 39 6.38 -1.78 -2.41
CA VAL A 39 7.11 -2.26 -1.21
C VAL A 39 7.19 -3.79 -1.22
N SER A 40 6.12 -4.51 -1.59
CA SER A 40 6.21 -5.97 -1.71
C SER A 40 7.25 -6.40 -2.74
N LEU A 41 7.30 -5.76 -3.90
CA LEU A 41 8.26 -6.11 -4.96
C LEU A 41 9.73 -5.90 -4.54
N VAL A 42 10.02 -5.04 -3.55
CA VAL A 42 11.39 -4.85 -3.03
C VAL A 42 11.96 -6.17 -2.48
N PHE A 43 11.13 -7.02 -1.87
CA PHE A 43 11.58 -8.30 -1.33
C PHE A 43 12.13 -9.27 -2.39
N ALA A 44 11.79 -9.09 -3.68
CA ALA A 44 12.36 -9.88 -4.76
C ALA A 44 13.82 -9.51 -5.10
N GLN A 45 14.35 -8.41 -4.51
CA GLN A 45 15.72 -7.91 -4.69
C GLN A 45 16.19 -7.90 -6.15
N LEU A 46 15.31 -7.49 -7.07
CA LEU A 46 15.66 -7.38 -8.48
C LEU A 46 16.75 -6.33 -8.68
N PRO A 47 17.71 -6.56 -9.60
CA PRO A 47 18.80 -5.61 -9.84
C PRO A 47 18.27 -4.19 -10.13
N ARG A 48 18.96 -3.18 -9.61
CA ARG A 48 18.53 -1.76 -9.74
C ARG A 48 18.34 -1.32 -11.19
N ARG A 49 19.19 -1.79 -12.10
CA ARG A 49 19.10 -1.57 -13.55
C ARG A 49 18.56 -2.84 -14.20
N SER A 50 17.26 -3.08 -14.09
CA SER A 50 16.60 -4.25 -14.65
C SER A 50 15.31 -3.83 -15.34
N ALA A 51 15.21 -4.12 -16.64
CA ALA A 51 13.98 -3.91 -17.40
C ALA A 51 12.80 -4.68 -16.78
N ALA A 52 13.03 -5.88 -16.23
CA ALA A 52 12.00 -6.65 -15.55
C ALA A 52 11.49 -5.93 -14.28
N ARG A 53 12.39 -5.31 -13.51
CA ARG A 53 12.00 -4.51 -12.33
C ARG A 53 11.17 -3.30 -12.74
N GLU A 54 11.60 -2.55 -13.74
CA GLU A 54 10.89 -1.38 -14.24
C GLU A 54 9.51 -1.76 -14.79
N LEU A 55 9.43 -2.85 -15.56
CA LEU A 55 8.18 -3.37 -16.09
C LEU A 55 7.20 -3.79 -14.99
N LEU A 56 7.68 -4.49 -13.95
CA LEU A 56 6.83 -4.92 -12.84
C LEU A 56 6.24 -3.73 -12.06
N HIS A 57 7.05 -2.71 -11.78
CA HIS A 57 6.56 -1.49 -11.13
C HIS A 57 5.55 -0.75 -12.01
N ALA A 58 5.83 -0.63 -13.31
CA ALA A 58 4.92 0.02 -14.26
C ALA A 58 3.58 -0.73 -14.37
N VAL A 59 3.61 -2.06 -14.54
CA VAL A 59 2.42 -2.90 -14.60
C VAL A 59 1.62 -2.82 -13.31
N SER A 60 2.29 -2.88 -12.15
CA SER A 60 1.62 -2.78 -10.85
C SER A 60 0.91 -1.42 -10.67
N LEU A 61 1.57 -0.32 -11.03
CA LEU A 61 0.97 1.01 -10.99
C LEU A 61 -0.20 1.12 -11.98
N SER A 62 -0.03 0.70 -13.22
CA SER A 62 -1.08 0.74 -14.24
C SER A 62 -2.29 -0.09 -13.85
N ALA A 63 -2.09 -1.31 -13.34
CA ALA A 63 -3.17 -2.17 -12.86
C ALA A 63 -3.93 -1.53 -11.69
N THR A 64 -3.21 -0.89 -10.76
CA THR A 64 -3.82 -0.16 -9.64
C THR A 64 -4.68 0.99 -10.13
N ILE A 65 -4.18 1.80 -11.07
CA ILE A 65 -4.94 2.92 -11.65
C ILE A 65 -6.21 2.40 -12.33
N VAL A 66 -6.11 1.36 -13.16
CA VAL A 66 -7.28 0.77 -13.84
C VAL A 66 -8.29 0.24 -12.84
N ALA A 67 -7.86 -0.53 -11.84
CA ALA A 67 -8.74 -1.09 -10.82
C ALA A 67 -9.50 0.02 -10.06
N GLN A 68 -8.79 1.07 -9.64
CA GLN A 68 -9.39 2.17 -8.90
C GLN A 68 -10.28 3.06 -9.78
N LEU A 69 -10.02 3.15 -11.10
CA LEU A 69 -10.93 3.82 -12.04
C LEU A 69 -12.25 3.07 -12.23
N LEU A 70 -12.26 1.73 -12.11
CA LEU A 70 -13.48 0.94 -12.23
C LEU A 70 -14.43 1.18 -11.05
N SER A 71 -13.92 1.10 -9.81
CA SER A 71 -14.68 1.51 -8.64
C SER A 71 -13.77 1.67 -7.42
N PRO A 72 -13.53 2.91 -6.94
CA PRO A 72 -12.59 3.14 -5.84
C PRO A 72 -13.13 2.75 -4.46
N TRP A 73 -14.44 2.49 -4.34
CA TRP A 73 -15.11 2.15 -3.08
C TRP A 73 -15.33 0.65 -2.91
N GLN A 74 -15.14 -0.13 -3.98
CA GLN A 74 -15.32 -1.57 -3.94
C GLN A 74 -14.01 -2.23 -3.50
N LEU A 75 -14.06 -2.94 -2.37
CA LEU A 75 -12.90 -3.56 -1.73
C LEU A 75 -12.12 -4.49 -2.68
N VAL A 76 -12.81 -5.17 -3.60
CA VAL A 76 -12.18 -6.06 -4.58
C VAL A 76 -11.11 -5.34 -5.41
N TYR A 77 -11.37 -4.11 -5.87
CA TYR A 77 -10.40 -3.35 -6.66
C TYR A 77 -9.25 -2.77 -5.83
N THR A 78 -9.33 -2.85 -4.50
CA THR A 78 -8.23 -2.54 -3.57
C THR A 78 -7.39 -3.79 -3.30
N VAL A 79 -8.04 -4.93 -3.04
CA VAL A 79 -7.36 -6.17 -2.65
C VAL A 79 -6.66 -6.85 -3.83
N VAL A 80 -7.29 -6.90 -5.00
CA VAL A 80 -6.76 -7.65 -6.16
C VAL A 80 -5.38 -7.16 -6.60
N PRO A 81 -5.10 -5.85 -6.79
CA PRO A 81 -3.76 -5.39 -7.17
C PRO A 81 -2.69 -5.76 -6.15
N ILE A 82 -3.00 -5.63 -4.85
CA ILE A 82 -2.09 -5.97 -3.74
C ILE A 82 -1.79 -7.47 -3.76
N ALA A 83 -2.83 -8.31 -3.86
CA ALA A 83 -2.69 -9.76 -3.90
C ALA A 83 -1.86 -10.20 -5.11
N ALA A 84 -2.09 -9.61 -6.28
CA ALA A 84 -1.31 -9.91 -7.49
C ALA A 84 0.18 -9.56 -7.32
N ALA A 85 0.49 -8.42 -6.71
CA ALA A 85 1.86 -8.01 -6.42
C ALA A 85 2.54 -8.93 -5.40
N LEU A 86 1.83 -9.35 -4.35
CA LEU A 86 2.33 -10.30 -3.35
C LEU A 86 2.61 -11.68 -3.95
N ILE A 87 1.69 -12.22 -4.75
CA ILE A 87 1.86 -13.52 -5.44
C ILE A 87 3.07 -13.46 -6.38
N THR A 88 3.18 -12.37 -7.15
CA THR A 88 4.32 -12.16 -8.06
C THR A 88 5.64 -12.09 -7.29
N THR A 89 5.66 -11.34 -6.19
CA THR A 89 6.83 -11.24 -5.30
C THR A 89 7.21 -12.62 -4.77
N LEU A 90 6.26 -13.38 -4.25
CA LEU A 90 6.50 -14.72 -3.71
C LEU A 90 7.08 -15.65 -4.78
N ALA A 91 6.52 -15.66 -5.98
CA ALA A 91 7.04 -16.44 -7.10
C ALA A 91 8.49 -16.06 -7.43
N LEU A 92 8.81 -14.77 -7.50
CA LEU A 92 10.18 -14.30 -7.76
C LEU A 92 11.15 -14.66 -6.63
N VAL A 93 10.71 -14.54 -5.38
CA VAL A 93 11.50 -14.91 -4.19
C VAL A 93 11.81 -16.40 -4.20
N LEU A 94 10.85 -17.26 -4.52
CA LEU A 94 11.05 -18.71 -4.60
C LEU A 94 12.08 -19.08 -5.69
N VAL A 95 12.02 -18.42 -6.85
CA VAL A 95 12.97 -18.65 -7.94
C VAL A 95 14.38 -18.15 -7.59
N ARG A 96 14.49 -17.08 -6.79
CA ARG A 96 15.77 -16.43 -6.48
C ARG A 96 16.32 -16.73 -5.10
N TRP A 97 15.63 -17.56 -4.30
CA TRP A 97 15.90 -17.77 -2.87
C TRP A 97 17.39 -17.89 -2.48
N PRO A 98 18.25 -18.63 -3.21
CA PRO A 98 19.66 -18.77 -2.83
C PRO A 98 20.47 -17.47 -2.90
N LEU A 99 19.99 -16.48 -3.65
CA LEU A 99 20.67 -15.20 -3.90
C LEU A 99 20.21 -14.08 -2.96
N LEU A 100 19.15 -14.30 -2.20
CA LEU A 100 18.49 -13.26 -1.41
C LEU A 100 19.13 -13.15 -0.04
N ARG A 101 19.32 -11.92 0.43
CA ARG A 101 19.85 -11.63 1.77
C ARG A 101 18.93 -10.68 2.49
N TYR A 102 18.27 -11.17 3.53
CA TYR A 102 17.34 -10.37 4.33
C TYR A 102 17.91 -10.04 5.70
N ASP A 103 17.73 -8.81 6.16
CA ASP A 103 17.91 -8.46 7.57
C ASP A 103 16.72 -8.98 8.37
N ARG A 104 16.95 -10.06 9.13
CA ARG A 104 15.92 -10.72 9.94
C ARG A 104 15.31 -9.80 10.97
N ALA A 105 16.09 -8.92 11.59
CA ALA A 105 15.60 -8.04 12.65
C ALA A 105 14.58 -7.05 12.07
N SER A 106 14.94 -6.35 10.99
CA SER A 106 14.01 -5.46 10.29
C SER A 106 12.84 -6.22 9.67
N GLY A 107 13.05 -7.45 9.18
CA GLY A 107 11.98 -8.29 8.64
C GLY A 107 10.92 -8.67 9.70
N CYS A 108 11.34 -9.05 10.90
CA CYS A 108 10.43 -9.33 12.01
C CYS A 108 9.63 -8.07 12.42
N LEU A 109 10.29 -6.90 12.48
CA LEU A 109 9.61 -5.64 12.76
C LEU A 109 8.62 -5.27 11.66
N ALA A 110 8.99 -5.47 10.39
CA ALA A 110 8.09 -5.25 9.26
C ALA A 110 6.84 -6.14 9.36
N LEU A 111 6.99 -7.43 9.68
CA LEU A 111 5.86 -8.35 9.87
C LEU A 111 4.96 -7.92 11.04
N ALA A 112 5.55 -7.50 12.16
CA ALA A 112 4.79 -6.99 13.30
C ALA A 112 3.99 -5.73 12.94
N CYS A 113 4.63 -4.76 12.26
CA CYS A 113 3.96 -3.56 11.77
C CYS A 113 2.87 -3.88 10.74
N PHE A 114 3.09 -4.86 9.85
CA PHE A 114 2.09 -5.29 8.88
C PHE A 114 0.87 -5.92 9.56
N ALA A 115 1.07 -6.76 10.57
CA ALA A 115 -0.02 -7.33 11.36
C ALA A 115 -0.82 -6.24 12.11
N ALA A 116 -0.12 -5.26 12.70
CA ALA A 116 -0.75 -4.10 13.32
C ALA A 116 -1.54 -3.26 12.30
N ALA A 117 -0.98 -3.04 11.11
CA ALA A 117 -1.64 -2.34 10.02
C ALA A 117 -2.93 -3.06 9.60
N ALA A 118 -2.87 -4.36 9.30
CA ALA A 118 -4.03 -5.15 8.92
C ALA A 118 -5.14 -5.09 10.00
N THR A 119 -4.77 -5.16 11.27
CA THR A 119 -5.72 -5.03 12.39
C THR A 119 -6.38 -3.65 12.40
N CYS A 120 -5.59 -2.60 12.27
CA CYS A 120 -6.09 -1.22 12.22
C CYS A 120 -6.98 -0.98 10.99
N PHE A 121 -6.63 -1.54 9.84
CA PHE A 121 -7.43 -1.45 8.62
C PHE A 121 -8.80 -2.08 8.82
N VAL A 122 -8.85 -3.34 9.25
CA VAL A 122 -10.12 -4.06 9.44
C VAL A 122 -11.02 -3.34 10.44
N LYS A 123 -10.47 -2.87 11.56
CA LYS A 123 -11.25 -2.14 12.57
C LYS A 123 -11.64 -0.73 12.12
N GLY A 124 -10.88 -0.13 11.21
CA GLY A 124 -11.14 1.19 10.63
C GLY A 124 -12.03 1.17 9.39
N LEU A 125 -12.53 0.01 8.93
CA LEU A 125 -13.48 -0.08 7.83
C LEU A 125 -14.90 0.37 8.24
N GLU A 126 -15.26 0.20 9.50
CA GLU A 126 -16.56 0.61 10.02
C GLU A 126 -16.46 2.00 10.66
N ASP A 127 -16.72 3.06 9.87
CA ASP A 127 -16.64 4.44 10.33
C ASP A 127 -17.47 4.70 11.61
N GLY A 128 -18.61 4.02 11.76
CA GLY A 128 -19.48 4.16 12.95
C GLY A 128 -18.90 3.55 14.24
N LYS A 129 -17.92 2.64 14.15
CA LYS A 129 -17.24 2.04 15.31
C LYS A 129 -15.81 2.58 15.50
N ASP A 130 -15.33 3.41 14.58
CA ASP A 130 -14.01 4.01 14.63
C ASP A 130 -14.06 5.42 15.23
N TRP A 131 -14.14 5.48 16.57
CA TRP A 131 -14.19 6.75 17.28
C TRP A 131 -12.99 7.64 16.92
N LEU A 132 -13.27 8.86 16.46
CA LEU A 132 -12.29 9.83 15.94
C LEU A 132 -11.39 9.31 14.81
N ARG A 133 -11.80 8.24 14.11
CA ARG A 133 -10.99 7.58 13.08
C ARG A 133 -9.61 7.11 13.60
N LEU A 134 -9.53 6.69 14.86
CA LEU A 134 -8.27 6.25 15.48
C LEU A 134 -7.72 4.96 14.86
N TRP A 135 -8.57 3.99 14.52
CA TRP A 135 -8.14 2.77 13.83
C TRP A 135 -7.65 3.09 12.43
N HIS A 136 -8.37 3.92 11.69
CA HIS A 136 -7.94 4.38 10.37
C HIS A 136 -6.62 5.18 10.43
N SER A 137 -6.45 6.04 11.44
CA SER A 137 -5.19 6.78 11.65
C SER A 137 -4.05 5.83 12.01
N GLY A 138 -4.31 4.84 12.86
CA GLY A 138 -3.38 3.78 13.23
C GLY A 138 -2.92 2.96 12.03
N TRP A 139 -3.80 2.72 11.06
CA TRP A 139 -3.45 2.08 9.78
C TRP A 139 -2.35 2.87 9.05
N HIS A 140 -2.50 4.18 8.89
CA HIS A 140 -1.51 5.02 8.20
C HIS A 140 -0.13 4.97 8.88
N VAL A 141 -0.12 5.05 10.22
CA VAL A 141 1.13 4.97 11.00
C VAL A 141 1.77 3.59 10.85
N ALA A 142 0.99 2.52 11.00
CA ALA A 142 1.48 1.15 10.94
C ALA A 142 1.97 0.76 9.53
N VAL A 143 1.29 1.20 8.47
CA VAL A 143 1.74 1.01 7.07
C VAL A 143 3.01 1.79 6.79
N GLY A 144 3.13 3.03 7.29
CA GLY A 144 4.35 3.80 7.19
C GLY A 144 5.54 3.10 7.85
N ALA A 145 5.35 2.62 9.08
CA ALA A 145 6.36 1.85 9.81
C ALA A 145 6.71 0.53 9.10
N PHE A 146 5.70 -0.21 8.63
CA PHE A 146 5.88 -1.41 7.82
C PHE A 146 6.76 -1.12 6.61
N SER A 147 6.44 -0.07 5.84
CA SER A 147 7.17 0.28 4.62
C SER A 147 8.64 0.61 4.91
N PHE A 148 8.91 1.34 6.00
CA PHE A 148 10.27 1.65 6.44
C PHE A 148 11.08 0.39 6.78
N PHE A 149 10.53 -0.48 7.64
CA PHE A 149 11.23 -1.70 8.04
C PHE A 149 11.31 -2.72 6.91
N ALA A 150 10.32 -2.79 6.01
CA ALA A 150 10.34 -3.66 4.84
C ALA A 150 11.47 -3.30 3.87
N ILE A 151 11.65 -2.01 3.57
CA ILE A 151 12.74 -1.54 2.72
C ILE A 151 14.10 -1.78 3.38
N LYS A 152 14.20 -1.67 4.71
CA LYS A 152 15.44 -1.96 5.43
C LYS A 152 15.74 -3.46 5.49
N ALA A 153 14.71 -4.31 5.52
CA ALA A 153 14.83 -5.75 5.59
C ALA A 153 15.31 -6.38 4.27
N ALA A 154 14.91 -5.80 3.15
CA ALA A 154 15.19 -6.27 1.80
C ALA A 154 16.40 -5.57 1.17
#